data_AF-A0A7Y4WW53-F1
#
_entry.id   AF-A0A7Y4WW53-F1
#
_cell.length_a   1.000
_cell.length_b   1.000
_cell.length_c   1.000
_cell.angle_alpha   90.00
_cell.angle_beta   90.00
_cell.angle_gamma   90.00
#
_symmetry.space_group_name_H-M   'P 1'
#
loop_
_entity.id
_entity.type
_entity.pdbx_description
1 polymer ?
#
loop_
_entity_poly.entity_id
_entity_poly.type
_entity_poly.pdbx_seq_one_letter_code
_entity_poly.pdbx_strand_id
1 'polypeptide(L)'
;MGDTQKLAERIARLLESEHQGGDLASVFASIEKINHRLDKLESASGPQSTVGVEPSIHPSQEKYAVLEAVADQIIEGLTNEKACTFEPNGKPCDHCSMCSSRGF
;
A
#
# COMPACT_ATOMS: atom_id res chain seq x y z
N MET A 1 47.10 -40.02 -15.21
CA MET A 1 47.35 -38.96 -14.19
C MET A 1 47.09 -37.53 -14.69
N GLY A 2 46.80 -37.29 -15.99
CA GLY A 2 46.65 -35.93 -16.53
C GLY A 2 45.26 -35.29 -16.38
N ASP A 3 44.20 -36.09 -16.29
CA ASP A 3 42.82 -35.55 -16.31
C ASP A 3 42.40 -34.93 -14.98
N THR A 4 42.86 -35.51 -13.86
CA THR A 4 42.68 -34.95 -12.52
C THR A 4 43.38 -33.61 -12.36
N GLN A 5 44.55 -33.44 -13.01
CA GLN A 5 45.32 -32.21 -12.97
C GLN A 5 44.64 -31.08 -13.76
N LYS A 6 44.08 -31.40 -14.94
CA LYS A 6 43.27 -30.46 -15.73
C LYS A 6 41.99 -30.05 -15.03
N LEU A 7 41.37 -30.97 -14.28
CA LEU A 7 40.18 -30.67 -13.48
C LEU A 7 40.53 -29.72 -12.33
N ALA A 8 41.63 -29.98 -11.62
CA ALA A 8 42.11 -29.10 -10.55
C ALA A 8 42.41 -27.68 -11.04
N GLU A 9 43.06 -27.53 -12.21
CA GLU A 9 43.32 -26.22 -12.82
C GLU A 9 42.03 -25.46 -13.19
N ARG A 10 41.01 -26.17 -13.70
CA ARG A 10 39.71 -25.54 -14.01
C ARG A 10 39.00 -25.07 -12.75
N ILE A 11 39.05 -25.84 -11.67
CA ILE A 11 38.45 -25.47 -10.38
C ILE A 11 39.17 -24.25 -9.80
N ALA A 12 40.50 -24.21 -9.83
CA ALA A 12 41.28 -23.06 -9.36
C ALA A 12 40.92 -21.77 -10.12
N ARG A 13 40.83 -21.84 -11.46
CA ARG A 13 40.43 -20.67 -12.27
C ARG A 13 39.01 -20.19 -11.97
N LEU A 14 38.06 -21.10 -11.72
CA LEU A 14 36.70 -20.72 -11.37
C LEU A 14 36.64 -20.01 -10.02
N LEU A 15 37.35 -20.52 -9.01
CA LEU A 15 37.41 -19.90 -7.69
C LEU A 15 38.05 -18.50 -7.74
N GLU A 16 39.08 -18.29 -8.55
CA GLU A 16 39.68 -16.96 -8.79
C GLU A 16 38.72 -16.01 -9.51
N SER A 17 37.86 -16.52 -10.38
CA SER A 17 36.86 -15.75 -11.13
C SER A 17 35.64 -15.36 -10.30
N GLU A 18 35.25 -16.24 -9.36
CA GLU A 18 34.10 -16.09 -8.46
C GLU A 18 34.43 -15.12 -7.30
N HIS A 19 35.71 -14.97 -6.98
CA HIS A 19 36.20 -14.02 -5.97
C HIS A 19 36.42 -12.59 -6.50
N GLN A 20 35.62 -12.16 -7.48
CA GLN A 20 35.54 -10.76 -7.91
C GLN A 20 35.03 -9.88 -6.75
N GLY A 21 35.91 -9.55 -5.81
CA GLY A 21 35.67 -8.66 -4.67
C GLY A 21 35.22 -7.25 -5.06
N GLY A 22 35.20 -6.92 -6.36
CA GLY A 22 34.59 -5.71 -6.89
C GLY A 22 33.07 -5.65 -6.68
N ASP A 23 32.37 -6.77 -6.70
CA ASP A 23 30.90 -6.77 -6.53
C ASP A 23 30.51 -6.53 -5.07
N LEU A 24 31.26 -7.13 -4.13
CA LEU A 24 31.07 -6.90 -2.70
C LEU A 24 31.42 -5.46 -2.29
N ALA A 25 32.50 -4.89 -2.85
CA ALA A 25 32.87 -3.48 -2.63
C ALA A 25 31.79 -2.52 -3.16
N SER A 26 31.20 -2.83 -4.32
CA SER A 26 30.07 -2.07 -4.89
C SER A 26 28.83 -2.13 -3.97
N VAL A 27 28.53 -3.30 -3.41
CA VAL A 27 27.45 -3.46 -2.42
C VAL A 27 27.72 -2.64 -1.16
N PHE A 28 28.93 -2.69 -0.60
CA PHE A 28 29.28 -1.89 0.57
C PHE A 28 29.18 -0.38 0.31
N ALA A 29 29.68 0.10 -0.83
CA ALA A 29 29.55 1.50 -1.22
C ALA A 29 28.07 1.93 -1.41
N SER A 30 27.25 1.03 -1.93
CA SER A 30 25.81 1.26 -2.09
C SER A 30 25.09 1.38 -0.74
N ILE A 31 25.46 0.55 0.24
CA ILE A 31 24.90 0.59 1.60
C ILE A 31 25.31 1.90 2.31
N GLU A 32 26.57 2.30 2.22
CA GLU A 32 27.06 3.55 2.81
C GLU A 32 26.31 4.76 2.25
N LYS A 33 26.06 4.79 0.94
CA LYS A 33 25.28 5.83 0.28
C LYS A 33 23.83 5.88 0.75
N ILE A 34 23.22 4.73 1.05
CA ILE A 34 21.85 4.65 1.58
C ILE A 34 21.82 5.25 2.99
N ASN A 35 22.73 4.84 3.86
CA ASN A 35 22.80 5.33 5.24
C ASN A 35 22.98 6.85 5.27
N HIS A 36 23.89 7.41 4.46
CA HIS A 36 24.08 8.85 4.39
C HIS A 36 22.81 9.63 3.98
N ARG A 37 21.98 9.04 3.11
CA ARG A 37 20.71 9.66 2.72
C ARG A 37 19.68 9.61 3.84
N LEU A 38 19.64 8.52 4.61
CA LEU A 38 18.75 8.37 5.75
C LEU A 38 19.12 9.38 6.85
N ASP A 39 20.39 9.47 7.21
CA ASP A 39 20.87 10.44 8.20
C ASP A 39 20.46 11.87 7.83
N LYS A 40 20.57 12.23 6.55
CA LYS A 40 20.16 13.55 6.05
C LYS A 40 18.67 13.78 6.17
N LEU A 41 17.84 12.76 5.90
CA LEU A 41 16.39 12.86 6.02
C LEU A 41 15.98 12.96 7.49
N GLU A 42 16.57 12.15 8.35
CA GLU A 42 16.32 12.14 9.79
C GLU A 42 16.73 13.46 10.46
N SER A 43 17.88 14.01 10.04
CA SER A 43 18.35 15.34 10.48
C SER A 43 17.48 16.47 9.96
N ALA A 44 16.89 16.32 8.77
CA ALA A 44 15.97 17.30 8.19
C ALA A 44 14.57 17.22 8.82
N SER A 45 14.18 16.07 9.37
CA SER A 45 13.00 15.90 10.20
C SER A 45 13.31 16.25 11.66
N GLY A 46 13.43 17.56 11.93
CA GLY A 46 13.23 18.09 13.28
C GLY A 46 11.84 17.74 13.81
N PRO A 47 11.54 18.00 15.11
CA PRO A 47 10.24 17.65 15.70
C PRO A 47 9.16 18.23 14.80
N GLN A 48 8.29 17.36 14.30
CA GLN A 48 7.19 17.70 13.40
C GLN A 48 6.53 18.99 13.89
N SER A 49 6.93 20.09 13.26
CA SER A 49 6.10 21.27 13.15
C SER A 49 4.78 20.72 12.67
N THR A 50 3.72 20.99 13.42
CA THR A 50 2.33 20.71 13.02
C THR A 50 2.22 21.07 11.56
N VAL A 51 2.29 20.07 10.69
CA VAL A 51 1.98 20.24 9.28
C VAL A 51 0.49 20.48 9.34
N GLY A 52 0.11 21.75 9.47
CA GLY A 52 -1.06 22.24 8.81
C GLY A 52 -0.86 21.80 7.38
N VAL A 53 -1.38 20.61 7.09
CA VAL A 53 -1.56 20.13 5.74
C VAL A 53 -2.45 21.21 5.16
N GLU A 54 -1.85 22.22 4.51
CA GLU A 54 -2.59 22.86 3.44
C GLU A 54 -2.98 21.68 2.56
N PRO A 55 -4.28 21.36 2.46
CA PRO A 55 -4.69 20.31 1.58
C PRO A 55 -4.19 20.79 0.22
N SER A 56 -3.18 20.12 -0.33
CA SER A 56 -2.90 20.28 -1.74
C SER A 56 -4.14 19.70 -2.40
N ILE A 57 -5.13 20.56 -2.68
CA ILE A 57 -6.40 20.19 -3.30
C ILE A 57 -6.03 19.74 -4.71
N HIS A 58 -5.64 18.48 -4.82
CA HIS A 58 -5.38 17.87 -6.10
C HIS A 58 -6.75 17.69 -6.76
N PRO A 59 -6.94 17.97 -8.06
CA PRO A 59 -8.25 17.82 -8.70
C PRO A 59 -8.88 16.43 -8.59
N SER A 60 -8.09 15.40 -8.24
CA SER A 60 -8.63 14.07 -7.90
C SER A 60 -9.31 14.02 -6.53
N GLN A 61 -8.91 14.87 -5.58
CA GLN A 61 -9.53 14.99 -4.26
C GLN A 61 -10.93 15.59 -4.32
N GLU A 62 -11.18 16.52 -5.24
CA GLU A 62 -12.53 17.04 -5.48
C GLU A 62 -13.50 15.94 -5.96
N LYS A 63 -13.00 14.97 -6.74
CA LYS A 63 -13.80 13.80 -7.16
C LYS A 63 -14.16 12.90 -5.98
N TYR A 64 -13.27 12.77 -5.00
CA TYR A 64 -13.56 12.02 -3.78
C TYR A 64 -14.60 12.73 -2.92
N ALA A 65 -14.57 14.06 -2.82
CA ALA A 65 -15.57 14.83 -2.08
C ALA A 65 -16.99 14.69 -2.66
N VAL A 66 -17.12 14.66 -3.99
CA VAL A 66 -18.42 14.39 -4.65
C VAL A 66 -18.88 12.96 -4.37
N LEU A 67 -17.97 11.98 -4.44
CA LEU A 67 -18.30 10.57 -4.16
C LEU A 67 -18.67 10.35 -2.69
N GLU A 68 -18.02 11.04 -1.76
CA GLU A 68 -18.32 11.03 -0.33
C GLU A 68 -19.70 11.62 -0.06
N ALA A 69 -20.01 12.79 -0.61
CA ALA A 69 -21.35 13.40 -0.49
C ALA A 69 -22.47 12.52 -1.07
N VAL A 70 -22.19 11.76 -2.16
CA VAL A 70 -23.14 10.79 -2.71
C VAL A 70 -23.29 9.57 -1.81
N ALA A 71 -22.19 9.07 -1.24
CA ALA A 71 -22.22 7.95 -0.30
C ALA A 71 -22.98 8.32 0.99
N ASP A 72 -22.77 9.52 1.51
CA ASP A 72 -23.48 10.05 2.68
C ASP A 72 -24.99 10.16 2.41
N GLN A 73 -25.40 10.64 1.24
CA GLN A 73 -26.81 10.66 0.84
C GLN A 73 -27.43 9.26 0.71
N ILE A 74 -26.67 8.28 0.24
CA ILE A 74 -27.14 6.89 0.14
C ILE A 74 -27.28 6.29 1.55
N ILE A 75 -26.30 6.50 2.43
CA ILE A 75 -26.33 6.00 3.81
C ILE A 75 -27.46 6.69 4.60
N GLU A 76 -27.62 8.01 4.45
CA GLU A 76 -28.72 8.77 5.05
C GLU A 76 -30.06 8.28 4.51
N GLY A 77 -30.18 8.01 3.22
CA GLY A 77 -31.36 7.39 2.61
C GLY A 77 -31.66 6.00 3.18
N LEU A 78 -30.64 5.17 3.39
CA LEU A 78 -30.75 3.82 3.96
C LEU A 78 -31.15 3.85 5.44
N THR A 79 -30.68 4.84 6.20
CA THR A 79 -31.04 5.03 7.62
C THR A 79 -32.44 5.63 7.79
N ASN A 80 -32.89 6.45 6.83
CA ASN A 80 -34.23 7.02 6.79
C ASN A 80 -35.27 6.09 6.14
N GLU A 81 -34.86 4.98 5.53
CA GLU A 81 -35.77 3.89 5.17
C GLU A 81 -36.33 3.28 6.45
N LYS A 82 -37.58 3.67 6.75
CA LYS A 82 -38.35 3.19 7.90
C LYS A 82 -38.29 1.66 7.95
N ALA A 83 -37.83 1.12 9.07
CA ALA A 83 -37.87 -0.31 9.35
C ALA A 83 -39.28 -0.85 9.02
N CYS A 84 -39.34 -1.97 8.29
CA CYS A 84 -40.60 -2.54 7.86
C CYS A 84 -41.37 -3.04 9.10
N THR A 85 -42.57 -2.51 9.33
CA THR A 85 -43.43 -2.84 10.49
C THR A 85 -43.91 -4.30 10.52
N PHE A 86 -43.73 -5.04 9.42
CA PHE A 86 -44.06 -6.48 9.34
C PHE A 86 -42.86 -7.39 9.63
N GLU A 87 -41.64 -6.84 9.76
CA GLU A 87 -40.45 -7.60 10.13
C GLU A 87 -40.29 -7.56 11.66
N PRO A 88 -40.38 -8.70 12.36
CA PRO A 88 -40.46 -8.72 13.82
C PRO A 88 -39.17 -8.29 14.53
N ASN A 89 -38.06 -8.10 13.80
CA ASN A 89 -36.77 -7.72 14.35
C ASN A 89 -36.37 -6.26 14.06
N GLY A 90 -37.26 -5.45 13.46
CA GLY A 90 -37.06 -4.02 13.26
C GLY A 90 -35.86 -3.67 12.37
N LYS A 91 -35.41 -4.60 11.52
CA LYS A 91 -34.33 -4.32 10.56
C LYS A 91 -34.90 -3.65 9.30
N PRO A 92 -34.11 -2.84 8.58
CA PRO A 92 -34.47 -2.42 7.23
C PRO A 92 -34.66 -3.70 6.42
N CYS A 93 -35.89 -3.95 6.00
CA CYS A 93 -36.23 -5.17 5.30
C CYS A 93 -35.92 -4.95 3.83
N ASP A 94 -35.41 -5.98 3.15
CA ASP A 94 -35.38 -6.05 1.68
C ASP A 94 -36.80 -5.97 1.08
N HIS A 95 -37.85 -5.74 1.89
CA HIS A 95 -39.25 -5.47 1.52
C HIS A 95 -39.70 -4.02 1.62
N CYS A 96 -38.80 -3.06 1.67
CA CYS A 96 -39.11 -1.70 1.21
C CYS A 96 -39.10 -1.67 -0.33
N SER A 97 -40.05 -0.93 -0.91
CA SER A 97 -40.58 -1.14 -2.27
C SER A 97 -41.10 -2.57 -2.57
N MET A 98 -41.05 -3.51 -1.61
CA MET A 98 -41.26 -4.94 -1.85
C MET A 98 -42.33 -5.61 -0.95
N CYS A 99 -42.87 -4.94 0.07
CA CYS A 99 -44.29 -5.08 0.39
C CYS A 99 -45.12 -4.49 -0.76
N SER A 100 -44.58 -3.45 -1.40
CA SER A 100 -45.24 -2.69 -2.47
C SER A 100 -45.52 -3.49 -3.75
N SER A 101 -45.05 -4.73 -3.87
CA SER A 101 -45.30 -5.62 -5.02
C SER A 101 -45.97 -6.97 -4.68
N ARG A 102 -46.21 -7.30 -3.39
CA ARG A 102 -46.59 -8.67 -2.97
C ARG A 102 -48.02 -8.90 -2.47
N GLY A 103 -48.86 -7.87 -2.34
CA GLY A 103 -50.26 -8.08 -1.95
C GLY A 103 -50.45 -8.71 -0.56
N PHE A 104 -49.53 -8.43 0.36
CA PHE A 104 -49.71 -8.56 1.81
C PHE A 104 -49.65 -7.17 2.43
#